data_AF-A0A2V7YF49-F1
#
_entry.id   AF-A0A2V7YF49-F1
#
_cell.length_a   1.000
_cell.length_b   1.000
_cell.length_c   1.000
_cell.angle_alpha   90.00
_cell.angle_beta   90.00
_cell.angle_gamma   90.00
#
_symmetry.space_group_name_H-M   'P 1'
#
loop_
_entity.id
_entity.type
_entity.pdbx_description
1 polymer ?
#
loop_
_entity_poly.entity_id
_entity_poly.type
_entity_poly.pdbx_seq_one_letter_code
_entity_poly.pdbx_strand_id
1 'polypeptide(L)'
;MRIAILLLTICCSELLADSFDFRRTTDDPEILMYLQDLATRGSRLVDQQEVAAFIVQDTAGATSCLLWPHTANTRSEHYLGAIPAGTVALAHTHPLFAEHPSKGDVAESKRLHLPIYVITRWNLYVTDPQSGQHVALIANKNWVRNVARHECALIK
;
A
#
# COMPACT_ATOMS: atom_id res chain seq x y z
N MET A 1 -41.68 45.07 -19.81
CA MET A 1 -41.58 43.70 -19.26
C MET A 1 -40.19 43.18 -19.61
N ARG A 2 -39.24 43.15 -18.66
CA ARG A 2 -37.85 42.72 -18.89
C ARG A 2 -37.68 41.33 -18.28
N ILE A 3 -37.34 40.34 -19.10
CA ILE A 3 -37.09 38.97 -18.68
C ILE A 3 -35.62 38.90 -18.22
N ALA A 4 -35.41 38.68 -16.93
CA ALA A 4 -34.10 38.36 -16.38
C ALA A 4 -33.86 36.85 -16.55
N ILE A 5 -32.89 36.49 -17.40
CA ILE A 5 -32.43 35.10 -17.54
C ILE A 5 -31.43 34.85 -16.41
N LEU A 6 -31.86 34.10 -15.40
CA LEU A 6 -31.02 33.64 -14.31
C LEU A 6 -30.18 32.45 -14.83
N LEU A 7 -28.92 32.72 -15.18
CA LEU A 7 -27.95 31.67 -15.48
C LEU A 7 -27.57 30.96 -14.17
N LEU A 8 -28.17 29.79 -13.96
CA LEU A 8 -27.75 28.86 -12.90
C LEU A 8 -26.43 28.22 -13.34
N THR A 9 -25.31 28.78 -12.91
CA THR A 9 -24.00 28.12 -13.04
C THR A 9 -23.98 26.93 -12.10
N ILE A 10 -24.22 25.72 -12.62
CA ILE A 10 -23.97 24.47 -11.91
C ILE A 10 -22.45 24.37 -11.77
N CYS A 11 -21.91 24.77 -10.61
CA CYS A 11 -20.58 24.35 -10.19
C CYS A 11 -20.63 22.84 -9.96
N CYS A 12 -20.30 22.07 -11.00
CA CYS A 12 -19.96 20.67 -10.85
C CYS A 12 -18.59 20.62 -10.18
N SER A 13 -18.57 20.73 -8.85
CA SER A 13 -17.39 20.41 -8.05
C SER A 13 -17.30 18.89 -7.99
N GLU A 14 -16.85 18.26 -9.08
CA GLU A 14 -16.23 16.95 -8.95
C GLU A 14 -15.00 17.16 -8.05
N LEU A 15 -15.15 16.81 -6.78
CA LEU A 15 -14.04 16.49 -5.90
C LEU A 15 -13.25 15.41 -6.63
N LEU A 16 -12.24 15.82 -7.39
CA LEU A 16 -11.20 14.94 -7.86
C LEU A 16 -10.52 14.44 -6.58
N ALA A 17 -10.94 13.26 -6.11
CA ALA A 17 -10.16 12.52 -5.14
C ALA A 17 -8.74 12.45 -5.71
N ASP A 18 -7.78 13.02 -4.99
CA ASP A 18 -6.40 13.08 -5.43
C ASP A 18 -5.95 11.64 -5.69
N SER A 19 -5.57 11.34 -6.94
CA SER A 19 -5.28 9.96 -7.33
C SER A 19 -4.08 9.47 -6.54
N PHE A 20 -4.19 8.32 -5.88
CA PHE A 20 -3.10 7.74 -5.10
C PHE A 20 -1.80 7.60 -5.92
N ASP A 21 -0.78 8.41 -5.60
CA ASP A 21 0.53 8.34 -6.23
C ASP A 21 1.47 7.42 -5.43
N PHE A 22 1.49 6.15 -5.84
CA PHE A 22 2.29 5.11 -5.18
C PHE A 22 3.80 5.34 -5.23
N ARG A 23 4.30 6.26 -6.08
CA ARG A 23 5.73 6.59 -6.15
C ARG A 23 6.13 7.66 -5.14
N ARG A 24 5.16 8.37 -4.57
CA ARG A 24 5.38 9.46 -3.61
C ARG A 24 5.00 9.10 -2.18
N THR A 25 4.83 7.81 -1.91
CA THR A 25 4.44 7.29 -0.59
C THR A 25 5.39 7.66 0.53
N THR A 26 6.66 7.94 0.24
CA THR A 26 7.62 8.44 1.25
C THR A 26 7.37 9.88 1.65
N ASP A 27 6.62 10.64 0.85
CA ASP A 27 6.20 12.02 1.14
C ASP A 27 4.89 12.05 1.96
N ASP A 28 4.15 10.93 1.98
CA ASP A 28 2.95 10.75 2.78
C ASP A 28 3.31 10.11 4.13
N PRO A 29 3.23 10.87 5.25
CA PRO A 29 3.62 10.34 6.55
C PRO A 29 2.69 9.24 7.04
N GLU A 30 1.41 9.23 6.65
CA GLU A 30 0.46 8.23 7.11
C GLU A 30 0.78 6.87 6.49
N ILE A 31 0.94 6.83 5.16
CA ILE A 31 1.27 5.57 4.48
C ILE A 31 2.66 5.09 4.87
N LEU A 32 3.65 6.00 4.97
CA LEU A 32 4.98 5.62 5.42
C LEU A 32 4.95 4.97 6.82
N MET A 33 4.10 5.44 7.73
CA MET A 33 3.91 4.82 9.04
C MET A 33 3.32 3.42 8.93
N TYR A 34 2.31 3.19 8.07
CA TYR A 34 1.79 1.83 7.84
C TYR A 34 2.87 0.86 7.33
N LEU A 35 3.71 1.31 6.39
CA LEU A 35 4.80 0.49 5.88
C LEU A 35 5.89 0.23 6.94
N GLN A 36 6.14 1.19 7.83
CA GLN A 36 7.05 1.01 8.98
C GLN A 36 6.50 0.04 10.03
N ASP A 37 5.19 0.05 10.28
CA ASP A 37 4.53 -0.95 11.14
C ASP A 37 4.72 -2.34 10.56
N LEU A 38 4.41 -2.53 9.27
CA LEU A 38 4.58 -3.82 8.59
C LEU A 38 6.04 -4.30 8.62
N ALA A 39 7.00 -3.41 8.37
CA ALA A 39 8.43 -3.71 8.46
C ALA A 39 8.83 -4.14 9.89
N THR A 40 8.29 -3.47 10.91
CA THR A 40 8.53 -3.81 12.31
C THR A 40 7.97 -5.20 12.64
N ARG A 41 6.74 -5.51 12.20
CA ARG A 41 6.11 -6.83 12.37
C ARG A 41 6.93 -7.93 11.72
N GLY A 42 7.26 -7.81 10.44
CA GLY A 42 8.04 -8.83 9.72
C GLY A 42 9.43 -9.04 10.33
N SER A 43 10.06 -7.99 10.85
CA SER A 43 11.39 -8.11 11.50
C SER A 43 11.39 -8.87 12.84
N ARG A 44 10.22 -9.06 13.46
CA ARG A 44 10.07 -9.80 14.73
C ARG A 44 9.80 -11.28 14.52
N LEU A 45 9.43 -11.70 13.30
CA LEU A 45 9.13 -13.08 12.99
C LEU A 45 10.44 -13.85 12.80
N VAL A 46 10.63 -14.88 13.62
CA VAL A 46 11.87 -15.69 13.69
C VAL A 46 12.07 -16.55 12.44
N ASP A 47 11.01 -16.72 11.64
CA ASP A 47 10.87 -17.79 10.65
C ASP A 47 10.88 -17.29 9.21
N GLN A 48 11.31 -16.04 8.96
CA GLN A 48 11.30 -15.44 7.62
C GLN A 48 9.88 -15.36 7.02
N GLN A 49 8.85 -15.40 7.88
CA GLN A 49 7.46 -15.27 7.46
C GLN A 49 7.22 -13.84 6.98
N GLU A 50 6.59 -13.75 5.82
CA GLU A 50 6.16 -12.49 5.27
C GLU A 50 4.90 -12.02 6.00
N VAL A 51 4.80 -10.71 6.22
CA VAL A 51 3.59 -10.06 6.69
C VAL A 51 3.06 -9.22 5.55
N ALA A 52 1.77 -9.29 5.29
CA ALA A 52 1.13 -8.60 4.18
C ALA A 52 -0.08 -7.79 4.63
N ALA A 53 -0.37 -6.70 3.93
CA ALA A 53 -1.50 -5.83 4.19
C ALA A 53 -2.01 -5.17 2.91
N PHE A 54 -3.28 -4.75 2.94
CA PHE A 54 -3.84 -3.82 1.96
C PHE A 54 -3.71 -2.38 2.47
N ILE A 55 -3.36 -1.46 1.58
CA ILE A 55 -3.57 -0.04 1.79
C ILE A 55 -4.88 0.31 1.09
N VAL A 56 -5.84 0.83 1.86
CA VAL A 56 -7.20 1.16 1.42
C VAL A 56 -7.39 2.66 1.53
N GLN A 57 -8.02 3.25 0.53
CA GLN A 57 -8.45 4.64 0.54
C GLN A 57 -9.98 4.70 0.45
N ASP A 58 -10.60 5.44 1.36
CA ASP A 58 -12.04 5.66 1.31
C ASP A 58 -12.43 6.75 0.30
N THR A 59 -13.74 6.98 0.13
CA THR A 59 -14.24 7.99 -0.80
C THR A 59 -13.94 9.44 -0.38
N ALA A 60 -13.55 9.67 0.87
CA ALA A 60 -13.12 10.97 1.37
C ALA A 60 -11.60 11.16 1.22
N GLY A 61 -10.88 10.15 0.72
CA GLY A 61 -9.43 10.17 0.53
C GLY A 61 -8.63 9.71 1.75
N ALA A 62 -9.28 9.34 2.85
CA ALA A 62 -8.59 8.87 4.06
C ALA A 62 -8.01 7.48 3.82
N THR A 63 -6.76 7.27 4.26
CA THR A 63 -6.07 5.99 4.07
C THR A 63 -6.17 5.11 5.31
N SER A 64 -6.08 3.80 5.11
CA SER A 64 -6.09 2.81 6.17
C SER A 64 -5.25 1.60 5.75
N CYS A 65 -4.63 0.94 6.73
CA CYS A 65 -3.90 -0.29 6.50
C CYS A 65 -4.65 -1.49 7.09
N LEU A 66 -4.95 -2.49 6.25
CA LEU A 66 -5.66 -3.70 6.62
C LEU A 66 -4.73 -4.92 6.53
N LEU A 67 -4.29 -5.39 7.68
CA LEU A 67 -3.39 -6.53 7.86
C LEU A 67 -4.07 -7.83 7.45
N TRP A 68 -3.38 -8.62 6.63
CA TRP A 68 -3.85 -9.96 6.24
C TRP A 68 -3.95 -10.86 7.48
N PRO A 69 -4.96 -11.73 7.56
CA PRO A 69 -5.01 -12.73 8.62
C PRO A 69 -3.80 -13.65 8.47
N HIS A 70 -2.92 -13.68 9.48
CA HIS A 70 -1.78 -14.60 9.48
C HIS A 70 -2.28 -16.04 9.44
N THR A 71 -1.99 -16.75 8.34
CA THR A 71 -2.12 -18.21 8.33
C THR A 71 -0.73 -18.79 8.53
N ALA A 72 -0.48 -19.37 9.71
CA ALA A 72 0.84 -19.73 10.21
C ALA A 72 1.66 -20.76 9.39
N ASN A 73 1.27 -21.07 8.15
CA ASN A 73 1.72 -22.26 7.42
C ASN A 73 2.47 -22.01 6.11
N THR A 74 2.70 -20.76 5.68
CA THR A 74 3.42 -20.49 4.41
C THR A 74 4.52 -19.44 4.55
N ARG A 75 5.62 -19.63 3.80
CA ARG A 75 6.72 -18.65 3.69
C ARG A 75 6.39 -17.48 2.77
N SER A 76 5.35 -17.63 1.96
CA SER A 76 4.74 -16.58 1.14
C SER A 76 3.28 -16.45 1.56
N GLU A 77 2.84 -15.25 1.88
CA GLU A 77 1.43 -15.01 2.19
C GLU A 77 0.65 -14.95 0.87
N HIS A 78 -0.46 -15.69 0.80
CA HIS A 78 -1.40 -15.63 -0.32
C HIS A 78 -2.78 -15.32 0.24
N TYR A 79 -3.35 -14.18 -0.15
CA TYR A 79 -4.68 -13.81 0.31
C TYR A 79 -5.75 -14.51 -0.54
N LEU A 80 -6.51 -15.41 0.09
CA LEU A 80 -7.58 -16.17 -0.54
C LEU A 80 -8.97 -15.51 -0.40
N GLY A 81 -9.06 -14.39 0.32
CA GLY A 81 -10.29 -13.62 0.49
C GLY A 81 -10.56 -12.64 -0.65
N ALA A 82 -11.68 -11.92 -0.56
CA ALA A 82 -11.97 -10.81 -1.45
C ALA A 82 -11.10 -9.59 -1.10
N ILE A 83 -10.45 -8.99 -2.11
CA ILE A 83 -9.69 -7.74 -1.94
C ILE A 83 -10.67 -6.66 -1.42
N PRO A 84 -10.36 -5.98 -0.30
CA PRO A 84 -11.21 -4.93 0.24
C PRO A 84 -11.52 -3.83 -0.77
N ALA A 85 -12.75 -3.33 -0.77
CA ALA A 85 -13.14 -2.19 -1.59
C ALA A 85 -12.29 -0.96 -1.24
N GLY A 86 -11.88 -0.20 -2.26
CA GLY A 86 -11.00 0.97 -2.07
C GLY A 86 -9.52 0.62 -1.89
N THR A 87 -9.10 -0.64 -2.09
CA THR A 87 -7.67 -0.99 -2.08
C THR A 87 -6.94 -0.22 -3.17
N VAL A 88 -5.92 0.55 -2.77
CA VAL A 88 -5.06 1.35 -3.65
C VAL A 88 -3.64 0.78 -3.77
N ALA A 89 -3.22 -0.09 -2.84
CA ALA A 89 -1.96 -0.81 -2.93
C ALA A 89 -1.95 -2.08 -2.07
N LEU A 90 -1.03 -2.98 -2.37
CA LEU A 90 -0.64 -4.09 -1.48
C LEU A 90 0.75 -3.80 -0.93
N ALA A 91 1.03 -4.29 0.27
CA ALA A 91 2.35 -4.21 0.87
C ALA A 91 2.68 -5.54 1.55
N HIS A 92 3.90 -6.03 1.36
CA HIS A 92 4.39 -7.18 2.12
C HIS A 92 5.89 -7.11 2.39
N THR A 93 6.31 -7.82 3.43
CA THR A 93 7.71 -7.91 3.81
C THR A 93 8.41 -9.06 3.11
N HIS A 94 9.65 -8.88 2.67
CA HIS A 94 10.54 -9.97 2.26
C HIS A 94 11.59 -10.28 3.33
N PRO A 95 12.16 -11.51 3.32
CA PRO A 95 13.37 -11.79 4.07
C PRO A 95 14.58 -11.02 3.52
N LEU A 96 15.60 -10.83 4.36
CA LEU A 96 16.77 -10.00 4.03
C LEU A 96 17.56 -10.46 2.80
N PHE A 97 17.53 -11.75 2.44
CA PHE A 97 18.24 -12.27 1.27
C PHE A 97 17.47 -12.11 -0.05
N ALA A 98 16.21 -11.65 0.00
CA ALA A 98 15.33 -11.50 -1.16
C ALA A 98 14.78 -10.07 -1.23
N GLU A 99 15.63 -9.06 -1.15
CA GLU A 99 15.20 -7.67 -0.93
C GLU A 99 14.43 -7.00 -2.09
N HIS A 100 14.48 -7.57 -3.30
CA HIS A 100 13.83 -7.04 -4.48
C HIS A 100 12.47 -7.71 -4.71
N PRO A 101 11.51 -7.03 -5.39
CA PRO A 101 10.29 -7.67 -5.86
C PRO A 101 10.60 -8.91 -6.71
N SER A 102 9.91 -9.99 -6.40
CA SER A 102 9.98 -11.25 -7.13
C SER A 102 9.24 -11.14 -8.48
N LYS A 103 9.46 -12.13 -9.35
CA LYS A 103 8.66 -12.25 -10.58
C LYS A 103 7.17 -12.47 -10.28
N GLY A 104 6.85 -13.09 -9.14
CA GLY A 104 5.49 -13.28 -8.67
C GLY A 104 4.83 -11.96 -8.32
N ASP A 105 5.54 -11.08 -7.59
CA ASP A 105 5.05 -9.75 -7.22
C ASP A 105 4.76 -8.90 -8.46
N VAL A 106 5.65 -8.95 -9.46
CA VAL A 106 5.45 -8.22 -10.72
C VAL A 106 4.24 -8.75 -11.49
N ALA A 107 4.07 -10.07 -11.57
CA ALA A 107 2.92 -10.67 -12.23
C ALA A 107 1.62 -10.32 -11.51
N GLU A 108 1.62 -10.35 -10.18
CA GLU A 108 0.46 -10.07 -9.35
C GLU A 108 0.06 -8.59 -9.39
N SER A 109 1.04 -7.69 -9.32
CA SER A 109 0.83 -6.25 -9.46
C SER A 109 0.13 -5.91 -10.79
N LYS A 110 0.60 -6.52 -11.89
CA LYS A 110 -0.01 -6.40 -13.22
C LYS A 110 -1.41 -6.98 -13.27
N ARG A 111 -1.61 -8.19 -12.73
CA ARG A 111 -2.90 -8.90 -12.75
C ARG A 111 -3.97 -8.12 -12.00
N LEU A 112 -3.61 -7.56 -10.84
CA LEU A 112 -4.52 -6.81 -9.98
C LEU A 112 -4.68 -5.34 -10.37
N HIS A 113 -3.81 -4.81 -11.24
CA HIS A 113 -3.70 -3.38 -11.53
C HIS A 113 -3.46 -2.54 -10.26
N LEU A 114 -2.70 -3.11 -9.31
CA LEU A 114 -2.38 -2.48 -8.04
C LEU A 114 -0.86 -2.44 -7.82
N PRO A 115 -0.30 -1.32 -7.33
CA PRO A 115 1.09 -1.28 -6.93
C PRO A 115 1.32 -2.22 -5.75
N ILE A 116 2.48 -2.88 -5.75
CA ILE A 116 2.92 -3.77 -4.66
C ILE A 116 4.19 -3.22 -4.05
N TYR A 117 4.14 -2.90 -2.75
CA TYR A 117 5.30 -2.53 -1.96
C TYR A 117 5.99 -3.77 -1.40
N VAL A 118 7.29 -3.87 -1.65
CA VAL A 118 8.14 -4.91 -1.06
C VAL A 118 9.05 -4.27 -0.04
N ILE A 119 8.96 -4.77 1.18
CA ILE A 119 9.49 -4.16 2.39
C ILE A 119 10.60 -5.03 2.97
N THR A 120 11.74 -4.42 3.26
CA THR A 120 12.76 -5.00 4.15
C THR A 120 13.22 -3.96 5.16
N ARG A 121 14.09 -4.37 6.09
CA ARG A 121 14.72 -3.42 7.02
C ARG A 121 15.49 -2.30 6.31
N TRP A 122 16.06 -2.61 5.14
CA TRP A 122 17.03 -1.74 4.46
C TRP A 122 16.46 -1.06 3.21
N ASN A 123 15.43 -1.65 2.62
CA ASN A 123 14.88 -1.22 1.34
C ASN A 123 13.34 -1.18 1.36
N LEU A 124 12.79 -0.25 0.57
CA LEU A 124 11.38 -0.18 0.21
C LEU A 124 11.32 -0.04 -1.31
N TYR A 125 10.77 -1.05 -1.97
CA TYR A 125 10.50 -1.02 -3.40
C TYR A 125 9.00 -0.92 -3.63
N VAL A 126 8.61 -0.33 -4.76
CA VAL A 126 7.24 -0.41 -5.28
C VAL A 126 7.27 -0.90 -6.72
N THR A 127 6.39 -1.84 -7.05
CA THR A 127 6.19 -2.29 -8.43
C THR A 127 5.08 -1.47 -9.08
N ASP A 128 5.38 -0.91 -10.25
CA ASP A 128 4.42 -0.24 -11.11
C ASP A 128 3.51 -1.28 -11.80
N PRO A 129 2.19 -1.23 -11.58
CA PRO A 129 1.26 -2.21 -12.13
C PRO A 129 1.11 -2.15 -13.65
N GLN A 130 1.44 -1.02 -14.29
CA GLN A 130 1.33 -0.88 -15.73
C GLN A 130 2.58 -1.42 -16.43
N SER A 131 3.75 -0.99 -15.98
CA SER A 131 5.02 -1.35 -16.64
C SER A 131 5.62 -2.65 -16.09
N GLY A 132 5.40 -2.95 -14.82
CA GLY A 132 6.11 -4.00 -14.06
C GLY A 132 7.51 -3.59 -13.64
N GLN A 133 7.92 -2.34 -13.87
CA GLN A 133 9.18 -1.80 -13.35
C GLN A 133 9.05 -1.62 -11.85
N HIS A 134 10.13 -1.87 -11.11
CA HIS A 134 10.19 -1.55 -9.68
C HIS A 134 11.03 -0.29 -9.45
N VAL A 135 10.53 0.57 -8.56
CA VAL A 135 11.20 1.79 -8.15
C VAL A 135 11.65 1.61 -6.70
N ALA A 136 12.93 1.87 -6.43
CA ALA A 136 13.43 1.96 -5.07
C ALA A 136 13.00 3.32 -4.47
N LEU A 137 12.10 3.28 -3.49
CA LEU A 137 11.68 4.48 -2.75
C LEU A 137 12.65 4.76 -1.58
N ILE A 138 13.14 3.70 -0.96
CA ILE A 138 14.21 3.73 0.04
C ILE A 138 15.19 2.61 -0.30
N ALA A 139 16.49 2.92 -0.32
CA ALA A 139 17.54 1.94 -0.57
C ALA A 139 18.66 2.04 0.48
N ASN A 140 19.18 0.89 0.91
CA ASN A 140 20.40 0.74 1.71
C ASN A 140 20.45 1.56 3.01
N LYS A 141 19.31 1.78 3.69
CA LYS A 141 19.28 2.49 4.99
C LYS A 141 18.23 1.93 5.94
N ASN A 142 18.50 1.95 7.24
CA ASN A 142 17.49 1.56 8.25
C ASN A 142 16.42 2.64 8.39
N TRP A 143 15.24 2.39 7.82
CA TRP A 143 14.09 3.28 7.85
C TRP A 143 12.96 2.78 8.75
N VAL A 144 13.10 1.56 9.30
CA VAL A 144 12.12 0.96 10.21
C VAL A 144 12.10 1.72 11.52
N ARG A 145 10.89 2.06 11.99
CA ARG A 145 10.65 2.78 13.24
C ARG A 145 9.48 2.12 13.95
N ASN A 146 9.54 2.09 15.28
CA ASN A 146 8.40 1.64 16.08
C ASN A 146 7.35 2.75 16.11
N VAL A 147 6.23 2.54 15.42
CA VAL A 147 5.16 3.53 15.22
C VAL A 147 3.94 3.19 16.08
N ALA A 148 3.96 3.61 17.35
CA ALA A 148 2.93 3.27 18.34
C ALA A 148 1.52 3.87 18.10
N ARG A 149 1.27 4.57 16.98
CA ARG A 149 0.01 5.32 16.75
C ARG A 149 -0.74 5.00 15.45
N HIS A 150 -0.13 4.33 14.47
CA HIS A 150 -0.78 3.98 13.20
C HIS A 150 -0.41 2.55 12.83
N GLU A 151 -1.11 1.61 13.47
CA GLU A 151 -0.94 0.19 13.23
C GLU A 151 -1.90 -0.28 12.14
N CYS A 152 -1.44 -1.23 11.33
CA CYS A 152 -2.33 -1.95 10.42
C CYS A 152 -3.36 -2.74 11.23
N ALA A 153 -4.64 -2.50 10.95
CA ALA A 153 -5.74 -3.19 11.62
C ALA A 153 -5.97 -4.57 11.00
N LEU A 154 -6.27 -5.59 11.79
CA LEU A 154 -6.64 -6.91 11.25
C LEU A 154 -7.92 -6.81 10.42
N ILE A 155 -7.92 -7.44 9.24
CA ILE A 155 -9.15 -7.69 8.48
C ILE A 155 -10.09 -8.53 9.37
N LYS A 156 -11.34 -8.06 9.51
CA LYS A 156 -12.40 -8.74 10.26
C LYS A 156 -13.15 -9.73 9.38
#